data_AF-A0A505DJ73-F1
#
_entry.id   AF-A0A505DJ73-F1
#
_cell.length_a   1.000
_cell.length_b   1.000
_cell.length_c   1.000
_cell.angle_alpha   90.00
_cell.angle_beta   90.00
_cell.angle_gamma   90.00
#
_symmetry.space_group_name_H-M   'P 1'
#
loop_
_entity.id
_entity.type
_entity.pdbx_description
1 polymer ?
#
loop_
_entity_poly.entity_id
_entity_poly.type
_entity_poly.pdbx_seq_one_letter_code
_entity_poly.pdbx_strand_id
1 'polypeptide(L)' 'MVPGDRCKKVWGDYTGSGLECDEYPFASTEEGSTKGDKRFSVRLITGTDNRKGGARLNEVYTLNRVLNGDPFYVKITN' A
#
# COMPACT_ATOMS: atom_id res chain seq x y z
N MET A 1 10.51 -10.58 -2.96
CA MET A 1 10.77 -9.25 -2.39
C MET A 1 9.74 -9.03 -1.30
N VAL A 2 10.16 -8.70 -0.07
CA VAL A 2 9.28 -8.68 1.12
C VAL A 2 8.54 -7.32 1.19
N PRO A 3 7.22 -7.29 1.43
CA PRO A 3 6.49 -6.04 1.68
C PRO A 3 7.18 -5.21 2.78
N GLY A 4 7.35 -3.89 2.57
CA GLY A 4 7.94 -2.96 3.55
C GLY A 4 9.46 -2.71 3.44
N ASP A 5 10.15 -3.32 2.48
CA ASP A 5 11.59 -3.10 2.25
C ASP A 5 11.91 -1.63 1.85
N ARG A 6 10.96 -0.92 1.23
CA ARG A 6 11.11 0.51 0.89
C ARG A 6 10.91 1.43 2.09
N CYS A 7 9.93 1.16 2.95
CA CYS A 7 9.74 1.95 4.18
C CYS A 7 10.97 1.88 5.09
N LYS A 8 11.54 0.69 5.29
CA LYS A 8 12.75 0.54 6.11
C LYS A 8 13.93 1.33 5.55
N LYS A 9 14.02 1.45 4.22
CA LYS A 9 15.07 2.23 3.55
C LYS A 9 14.90 3.75 3.70
N VAL A 10 13.66 4.24 3.74
CA VAL A 10 13.36 5.68 3.85
C VAL A 10 13.31 6.15 5.30
N TRP A 11 12.67 5.39 6.17
CA TRP A 11 12.34 5.79 7.53
C TRP A 11 13.14 5.04 8.61
N GLY A 12 13.96 4.05 8.24
CA GLY A 12 14.70 3.21 9.18
C GLY A 12 13.85 2.08 9.77
N ASP A 13 14.36 1.45 10.83
CA ASP A 13 13.61 0.41 11.54
C ASP A 13 12.53 1.05 12.42
N TYR A 14 11.28 0.70 12.16
CA TYR A 14 10.10 1.16 12.89
C TYR A 14 9.41 0.01 13.65
N THR A 15 10.10 -1.13 13.83
CA THR A 15 9.58 -2.24 14.64
C THR A 15 9.30 -1.80 16.09
N GLY A 16 8.16 -2.20 16.63
CA GLY A 16 7.72 -1.81 17.98
C GLY A 16 7.12 -0.40 18.12
N SER A 17 7.13 0.42 17.07
CA SER A 17 6.52 1.77 17.10
C SER A 17 4.99 1.77 16.98
N GLY A 18 4.38 0.63 16.62
CA GLY A 18 2.95 0.54 16.27
C GLY A 18 2.60 1.19 14.93
N LEU A 19 3.60 1.64 14.17
CA LEU A 19 3.45 2.17 12.82
C LEU A 19 3.56 1.04 11.79
N GLU A 20 2.76 1.12 10.75
CA GLU A 20 2.83 0.25 9.59
C GLU A 20 3.19 1.06 8.33
N CYS A 21 3.79 0.35 7.38
CA CYS A 21 4.17 0.92 6.10
C CYS A 21 2.96 0.98 5.17
N ASP A 22 2.57 2.19 4.79
CA ASP A 22 1.62 2.41 3.70
C ASP A 22 2.41 2.74 2.42
N GLU A 23 2.14 2.00 1.34
CA GLU A 23 2.85 2.09 0.07
C GLU A 23 1.86 2.39 -1.07
N TYR A 24 2.17 3.39 -1.90
CA TYR A 24 1.44 3.70 -3.12
C TYR A 24 2.40 3.80 -4.32
N PRO A 25 2.16 3.09 -5.44
CA PRO A 25 1.05 2.18 -5.71
C PRO A 25 1.07 0.95 -4.78
N PHE A 26 -0.13 0.45 -4.43
CA PHE A 26 -0.31 -0.60 -3.43
C PHE A 26 0.50 -1.85 -3.75
N ALA A 27 1.03 -2.53 -2.72
CA ALA A 27 1.76 -3.78 -2.91
C ALA A 27 0.95 -4.89 -3.61
N SER A 28 -0.39 -4.79 -3.61
CA SER A 28 -1.30 -5.70 -4.31
C SER A 28 -1.53 -5.36 -5.79
N THR A 29 -0.92 -4.30 -6.31
CA THR A 29 -1.08 -3.86 -7.72
C THR A 29 0.13 -4.26 -8.56
N GLU A 30 -0.09 -4.52 -9.85
CA GLU A 30 0.97 -4.80 -10.81
C GLU A 30 1.92 -3.60 -11.00
N GLU A 31 1.45 -2.39 -10.68
CA GLU A 31 2.21 -1.13 -10.63
C GLU A 31 2.95 -0.91 -9.30
N GLY A 32 2.94 -1.89 -8.39
CA GLY A 32 3.49 -1.78 -7.04
C GLY A 32 4.83 -1.05 -6.98
N SER A 33 5.11 -0.42 -5.84
CA SER A 33 6.30 0.39 -5.48
C SER A 33 7.69 -0.13 -5.95
N THR A 34 7.75 -1.39 -6.37
CA THR A 34 8.92 -2.14 -6.80
C THR A 34 9.20 -2.13 -8.30
N LYS A 35 8.32 -1.58 -9.17
CA LYS A 35 8.49 -1.62 -10.64
C LYS A 35 9.65 -0.81 -11.25
N GLY A 36 10.56 -0.27 -10.42
CA GLY A 36 11.86 0.22 -10.88
C GLY A 36 11.95 1.72 -11.18
N ASP A 37 10.83 2.43 -11.29
CA ASP A 37 10.83 3.83 -11.71
C ASP A 37 11.03 4.85 -10.58
N LYS A 38 11.25 4.39 -9.34
CA LYS A 38 11.34 5.23 -8.11
C LYS A 38 10.11 6.13 -7.88
N ARG A 39 9.01 5.94 -8.62
CA ARG A 39 7.74 6.67 -8.47
C ARG A 39 6.83 5.95 -7.48
N PHE A 40 7.25 5.93 -6.23
CA PHE A 40 6.46 5.38 -5.14
C PHE A 40 6.43 6.34 -3.97
N SER A 41 5.32 6.33 -3.23
CA SER A 41 5.19 7.02 -1.96
C SER A 41 5.16 5.97 -0.86
N VAL A 42 6.01 6.16 0.16
CA VAL A 42 5.99 5.35 1.37
C VAL A 42 5.87 6.25 2.59
N ARG A 43 4.88 5.98 3.45
CA ARG A 43 4.68 6.74 4.68
C ARG A 43 4.39 5.79 5.84
N LEU A 44 4.95 6.10 7.00
CA LEU A 44 4.58 5.44 8.24
C LEU A 44 3.28 6.06 8.75
N ILE A 45 2.25 5.22 8.89
CA ILE A 45 0.96 5.59 9.48
C ILE A 45 0.66 4.61 10.62
N THR A 46 -0.32 4.93 11.47
CA THR A 46 -0.68 4.02 12.56
C THR A 46 -1.19 2.69 11.99
N GLY A 47 -0.79 1.56 12.58
CA GLY A 47 -1.23 0.24 12.10
C GLY A 47 -2.74 0.03 12.16
N THR A 48 -3.46 0.82 12.95
CA THR A 48 -4.93 0.80 12.96
C THR A 48 -5.50 1.42 11.69
N ASP A 49 -4.95 2.54 11.23
CA ASP A 49 -5.41 3.22 10.03
C ASP A 49 -4.98 2.47 8.77
N ASN A 50 -3.75 1.93 8.75
CA ASN A 50 -3.25 1.14 7.63
C ASN A 50 -4.10 -0.12 7.39
N ARG A 51 -4.41 -0.86 8.45
CA ARG A 51 -5.26 -2.06 8.35
C ARG A 51 -6.68 -1.72 7.92
N LYS A 52 -7.26 -0.61 8.38
CA LYS A 52 -8.57 -0.15 7.90
C LYS A 52 -8.53 0.22 6.42
N GLY A 53 -7.47 0.88 5.95
CA GLY A 53 -7.26 1.19 4.55
C GLY A 53 -7.18 -0.06 3.68
N GLY A 54 -6.34 -1.03 4.07
CA GLY A 54 -6.21 -2.32 3.39
C GLY A 54 -7.50 -3.14 3.38
N ALA A 55 -8.26 -3.16 4.48
CA ALA A 55 -9.54 -3.85 4.55
C ALA A 55 -10.58 -3.24 3.59
N ARG A 56 -10.69 -1.91 3.55
CA ARG A 56 -11.58 -1.21 2.61
C ARG A 56 -11.18 -1.45 1.15
N LEU A 57 -9.88 -1.47 0.88
CA LEU A 57 -9.38 -1.76 -0.46
C LEU A 57 -9.72 -3.19 -0.90
N ASN A 58 -9.59 -4.17 0.00
CA ASN A 58 -9.97 -5.55 -0.25
C ASN A 58 -11.50 -5.72 -0.45
N GLU A 59 -12.31 -4.99 0.32
CA GLU A 59 -13.75 -4.90 0.08
C GLU A 59 -14.06 -4.35 -1.31
N VAL A 60 -13.37 -3.30 -1.75
CA VAL A 60 -13.55 -2.73 -3.10
C VAL A 60 -13.20 -3.76 -4.18
N TYR A 61 -12.10 -4.51 -4.02
CA TYR A 61 -11.73 -5.58 -4.96
C TYR A 61 -12.82 -6.66 -5.02
N THR A 62 -13.34 -7.07 -3.86
CA THR A 62 -14.36 -8.11 -3.75
C THR A 62 -15.70 -7.66 -4.35
N LEU A 63 -16.18 -6.47 -3.96
CA LEU A 63 -17.49 -5.94 -4.37
C LEU A 63 -17.54 -5.62 -5.87
N ASN A 64 -16.43 -5.13 -6.44
CA ASN A 64 -16.36 -4.80 -7.86
C ASN A 64 -15.79 -5.94 -8.71
N ARG A 65 -15.50 -7.10 -8.09
CA ARG A 65 -14.91 -8.29 -8.74
C ARG A 65 -13.65 -7.96 -9.53
N VAL A 66 -12.82 -7.07 -8.99
CA VAL A 66 -11.51 -6.73 -9.58
C VAL A 66 -10.63 -7.97 -9.49
N LEU A 67 -10.32 -8.56 -10.64
CA LEU A 67 -9.45 -9.72 -10.75
C LEU A 67 -8.01 -9.28 -11.00
N ASN A 68 -7.08 -10.22 -10.91
CA ASN A 68 -5.69 -9.94 -11.25
C ASN A 68 -5.58 -9.49 -12.71
N GLY A 69 -4.99 -8.32 -12.93
CA GLY A 69 -4.84 -7.69 -14.24
C GLY A 69 -5.95 -6.72 -14.63
N ASP A 70 -7.02 -6.58 -13.83
CA ASP A 70 -8.07 -5.61 -14.11
C ASP A 70 -7.61 -4.19 -13.77
N PRO A 71 -7.68 -3.22 -14.71
CA PRO A 71 -7.30 -1.86 -14.43
C PRO A 71 -8.38 -1.16 -13.59
N PHE A 72 -7.94 -0.40 -12.59
CA PHE A 72 -8.80 0.48 -11.80
C PHE A 72 -8.10 1.81 -11.52
N TYR A 73 -8.88 2.84 -11.18
CA TYR A 73 -8.35 4.12 -10.74
C TYR A 73 -8.80 4.44 -9.32
N VAL A 74 -7.93 5.10 -8.56
CA VAL A 74 -8.23 5.57 -7.21
C VAL A 74 -8.43 7.08 -7.27
N LYS A 75 -9.58 7.54 -6.78
CA LYS A 75 -9.89 8.96 -6.62
C LYS A 75 -10.02 9.29 -5.15
N ILE A 76 -9.20 10.20 -4.66
CA ILE A 76 -9.33 10.76 -3.32
C ILE A 76 -10.30 11.93 -3.40
N THR A 77 -11.39 11.87 -2.65
CA THR A 77 -12.39 12.94 -2.55
C THR A 77 -12.40 13.50 -1.13
N ASN A 78 -12.66 14.81 -1.00
CA ASN A 78 -12.87 15.48 0.30
C ASN A 78 -14.22 15.14 0.90
#